data_AF-A0AAV1M071-F1
#
_entry.id   AF-A0AAV1M071-F1
#
_cell.length_a   1.000
_cell.length_b   1.000
_cell.length_c   1.000
_cell.angle_alpha   90.00
_cell.angle_beta   90.00
_cell.angle_gamma   90.00
#
_symmetry.space_group_name_H-M   'P 1'
#
loop_
_entity.id
_entity.type
_entity.pdbx_description
1 polymer ?
#
loop_
_entity_poly.entity_id
_entity_poly.type
_entity_poly.pdbx_seq_one_letter_code
_entity_poly.pdbx_strand_id
1 'polypeptide(L)'
;MRQIRSQESNESHETRIISARQRQAISRDLESSTQREARLLSQRARTATFRSQEMEEEREVRLFADRERHVLSLPSLKDLISSVYGNIIEITHQTASWLYERTILGLRNDQAVAINSEILRHVHGESFKYTSIDTVIEEDDATNYPLEFLNSISTPGLPAHKIALKVGNPIILLRNLCPPKLCNETRLKVNDILLQKEIATKCH
;
A
#
# COMPACT_ATOMS: atom_id res chain seq x y z
N MET A 1 39.34 29.96 11.77
CA MET A 1 38.08 29.33 11.28
C MET A 1 37.31 28.51 12.32
N ARG A 2 37.94 27.70 13.19
CA ARG A 2 37.21 26.94 14.24
C ARG A 2 36.56 27.81 15.32
N GLN A 3 37.22 28.87 15.77
CA GLN A 3 36.69 29.81 16.81
C GLN A 3 35.49 30.65 16.34
N ILE A 4 35.31 30.85 15.02
CA ILE A 4 34.18 31.60 14.46
C ILE A 4 32.90 30.73 14.47
N ARG A 5 33.04 29.40 14.44
CA ARG A 5 31.93 28.44 14.37
C ARG A 5 31.28 28.17 15.73
N SER A 6 31.98 28.44 16.83
CA SER A 6 31.46 28.26 18.19
C SER A 6 30.60 29.44 18.68
N GLN A 7 30.54 30.54 17.92
CA GLN A 7 29.75 31.74 18.22
C GLN A 7 28.69 32.04 17.14
N GLU A 8 28.50 31.11 16.19
CA GLU A 8 27.56 31.22 15.08
C GLU A 8 26.11 31.13 15.60
N SER A 9 25.21 32.00 15.12
CA SER A 9 23.77 31.87 15.40
C SER A 9 23.19 30.64 14.68
N ASN A 10 22.11 30.06 15.22
CA ASN A 10 21.52 28.84 14.64
C ASN A 10 21.09 29.05 13.16
N GLU A 11 20.59 30.24 12.83
CA GLU A 11 20.20 30.62 11.47
C GLU A 11 21.41 30.77 10.52
N SER A 12 22.52 31.34 11.01
CA SER A 12 23.78 31.41 10.25
C SER A 12 24.36 30.01 10.01
N HIS A 13 24.22 29.13 10.99
CA HIS A 13 24.63 27.73 10.91
C HIS A 13 23.85 26.97 9.83
N GLU A 14 22.52 27.11 9.83
CA GLU A 14 21.64 26.47 8.85
C GLU A 14 21.90 26.97 7.43
N THR A 15 21.95 28.30 7.23
CA THR A 15 22.25 28.91 5.92
C THR A 15 23.63 28.48 5.40
N ARG A 16 24.63 28.38 6.27
CA ARG A 16 25.95 27.86 5.88
C ARG A 16 25.90 26.39 5.47
N ILE A 17 25.18 25.54 6.20
CA ILE A 17 25.00 24.12 5.84
C ILE A 17 24.30 23.99 4.49
N ILE A 18 23.23 24.74 4.27
CA ILE A 18 22.46 24.73 3.03
C ILE A 18 23.35 25.17 1.86
N SER A 19 24.07 26.29 1.99
CA SER A 19 24.96 26.77 0.93
C SER A 19 26.12 25.81 0.64
N ALA A 20 26.66 25.12 1.66
CA ALA A 20 27.68 24.10 1.48
C ALA A 20 27.14 22.88 0.72
N ARG A 21 25.92 22.43 1.04
CA ARG A 21 25.24 21.34 0.32
C ARG A 21 24.99 21.71 -1.13
N GLN A 22 24.52 22.93 -1.41
CA GLN A 22 24.30 23.43 -2.77
C GLN A 22 25.59 23.46 -3.59
N ARG A 23 26.68 24.04 -3.05
CA ARG A 23 27.99 24.05 -3.73
C ARG A 23 28.48 22.63 -4.04
N GLN A 24 28.27 21.71 -3.10
CA GLN A 24 28.66 20.32 -3.29
C GLN A 24 27.80 19.61 -4.34
N ALA A 25 26.50 19.90 -4.43
CA ALA A 25 25.63 19.36 -5.47
C ALA A 25 26.06 19.84 -6.86
N ILE A 26 26.27 21.15 -7.03
CA ILE A 26 26.76 21.74 -8.29
C ILE A 26 28.09 21.13 -8.70
N SER A 27 29.03 20.97 -7.75
CA SER A 27 30.32 20.33 -8.04
C SER A 27 30.18 18.87 -8.48
N ARG A 28 29.17 18.13 -7.98
CA ARG A 28 28.92 16.73 -8.36
C ARG A 28 28.30 16.63 -9.74
N ASP A 29 27.43 17.56 -10.12
CA ASP A 29 26.79 17.59 -11.44
C ASP A 29 27.80 17.88 -12.56
N LEU A 30 28.90 18.54 -12.23
CA LEU A 30 30.01 18.84 -13.14
C LEU A 30 31.10 17.75 -13.18
N GLU A 31 30.97 16.67 -12.40
CA GLU A 31 31.97 15.58 -12.39
C GLU A 31 32.03 14.85 -13.73
N SER A 32 33.25 14.56 -14.21
CA SER A 32 33.42 13.59 -15.28
C SER A 32 33.09 12.16 -14.79
N SER A 33 32.82 11.23 -15.71
CA SER A 33 32.53 9.83 -15.35
C SER A 33 33.64 9.20 -14.51
N THR A 34 34.91 9.45 -14.84
CA THR A 34 36.06 8.90 -14.10
C THR A 34 36.20 9.51 -12.70
N GLN A 35 35.93 10.81 -12.55
CA GLN A 35 35.92 11.48 -11.25
C GLN A 35 34.81 10.96 -10.35
N ARG A 36 33.61 10.77 -10.91
CA ARG A 36 32.45 10.18 -10.21
C ARG A 36 32.75 8.76 -9.73
N GLU A 37 33.34 7.92 -10.57
CA GLU A 37 33.73 6.56 -10.22
C GLU A 37 34.77 6.53 -9.09
N ALA A 38 35.85 7.32 -9.22
CA ALA A 38 36.88 7.41 -8.18
C ALA A 38 36.30 7.85 -6.82
N ARG A 39 35.37 8.81 -6.84
CA ARG A 39 34.66 9.26 -5.62
C ARG A 39 33.80 8.15 -5.03
N LEU A 40 32.98 7.47 -5.84
CA LEU A 40 32.11 6.39 -5.37
C LEU A 40 32.92 5.21 -4.84
N LEU A 41 34.03 4.86 -5.48
CA LEU A 41 34.96 3.82 -5.02
C LEU A 41 35.59 4.20 -3.66
N SER A 42 36.10 5.42 -3.53
CA SER A 42 36.64 5.93 -2.27
C SER A 42 35.59 5.93 -1.15
N GLN A 43 34.35 6.32 -1.46
CA GLN A 43 33.25 6.30 -0.51
C GLN A 43 32.89 4.88 -0.07
N ARG A 44 32.75 3.94 -1.02
CA ARG A 44 32.48 2.52 -0.73
C ARG A 44 33.59 1.90 0.12
N ALA A 45 34.86 2.19 -0.19
CA ALA A 45 35.99 1.69 0.57
C ALA A 45 35.95 2.17 2.03
N ARG A 46 35.75 3.47 2.25
CA ARG A 46 35.61 4.03 3.62
C ARG A 46 34.45 3.41 4.39
N THR A 47 33.29 3.25 3.74
CA THR A 47 32.13 2.61 4.36
C THR A 47 32.39 1.14 4.68
N ALA A 48 33.10 0.41 3.82
CA ALA A 48 33.48 -0.98 4.07
C ALA A 48 34.46 -1.10 5.25
N THR A 49 35.47 -0.24 5.34
CA THR A 49 36.40 -0.20 6.47
C THR A 49 35.67 0.08 7.78
N PHE A 50 34.79 1.09 7.79
CA PHE A 50 33.98 1.41 8.97
C PHE A 50 33.11 0.21 9.39
N ARG A 51 32.41 -0.42 8.43
CA ARG A 51 31.57 -1.61 8.69
C ARG A 51 32.36 -2.82 9.20
N SER A 52 33.63 -2.96 8.80
CA SER A 52 34.48 -4.08 9.26
C SER A 52 35.01 -3.91 10.69
N GLN A 53 34.96 -2.69 11.24
CA GLN A 53 35.42 -2.34 12.58
C GLN A 53 34.26 -2.10 13.56
N GLU A 54 33.02 -2.17 13.08
CA GLU A 54 31.78 -1.90 13.84
C GLU A 54 31.57 -2.97 14.91
N MET A 55 31.30 -2.56 16.15
CA MET A 55 30.86 -3.50 17.19
C MET A 55 29.40 -3.92 16.98
N GLU A 56 28.97 -5.04 17.57
CA GLU A 56 27.60 -5.54 17.34
C GLU A 56 26.51 -4.54 17.77
N GLU A 57 26.72 -3.82 18.87
CA GLU A 57 25.78 -2.79 19.34
C GLU A 57 25.67 -1.62 18.34
N GLU A 58 26.80 -1.15 17.80
CA GLU A 58 26.83 -0.07 16.81
C GLU A 58 26.16 -0.51 15.49
N ARG A 59 26.37 -1.78 15.12
CA ARG A 59 25.77 -2.41 13.95
C ARG A 59 24.25 -2.47 14.06
N GLU A 60 23.72 -2.87 15.20
CA GLU A 60 22.27 -2.91 15.45
C GLU A 60 21.66 -1.51 15.41
N VAL A 61 22.28 -0.51 16.04
CA VAL A 61 21.82 0.89 15.99
C VAL A 61 21.77 1.40 14.55
N ARG A 62 22.82 1.14 13.76
CA ARG A 62 22.85 1.54 12.34
C ARG A 62 21.76 0.83 11.54
N LEU A 63 21.59 -0.48 11.70
CA LEU A 63 20.57 -1.25 10.99
C LEU A 63 19.16 -0.79 11.34
N PHE A 64 18.91 -0.47 12.60
CA PHE A 64 17.64 0.12 13.05
C PHE A 64 17.39 1.46 12.35
N ALA A 65 18.37 2.37 12.38
CA ALA A 65 18.25 3.68 11.74
C ALA A 65 18.14 3.59 10.20
N ASP A 66 18.80 2.62 9.55
CA ASP A 66 18.66 2.35 8.12
C ASP A 66 17.23 1.87 7.79
N ARG A 67 16.66 0.97 8.60
CA ARG A 67 15.27 0.51 8.43
C ARG A 67 14.28 1.64 8.61
N GLU A 68 14.46 2.47 9.64
CA GLU A 68 13.60 3.62 9.89
C GLU A 68 13.67 4.65 8.75
N ARG A 69 14.88 4.99 8.30
CA ARG A 69 15.07 5.85 7.11
C ARG A 69 14.41 5.27 5.87
N HIS A 70 14.52 3.95 5.67
CA HIS A 70 13.89 3.30 4.54
C HIS A 70 12.37 3.43 4.61
N VAL A 71 11.75 3.12 5.75
CA VAL A 71 10.30 3.27 5.96
C VAL A 71 9.85 4.71 5.72
N LEU A 72 10.57 5.70 6.23
CA LEU A 72 10.27 7.12 6.00
C LEU A 72 10.47 7.56 4.54
N SER A 73 11.30 6.85 3.77
CA SER A 73 11.51 7.12 2.35
C SER A 73 10.48 6.45 1.44
N LEU A 74 9.74 5.46 1.94
CA LEU A 74 8.72 4.79 1.16
C LEU A 74 7.54 5.73 0.93
N PRO A 75 6.99 5.79 -0.28
CA PRO A 75 5.77 6.52 -0.53
C PRO A 75 4.66 6.01 0.38
N SER A 76 3.85 6.90 0.93
CA SER A 76 2.73 6.50 1.77
C SER A 76 1.73 5.69 0.95
N LEU A 77 0.87 4.92 1.61
CA LEU A 77 -0.22 4.21 0.93
C LEU A 77 -1.09 5.18 0.11
N LYS A 78 -1.28 6.41 0.60
CA LYS A 78 -2.00 7.45 -0.12
C LYS A 78 -1.28 7.87 -1.41
N ASP A 79 0.04 8.00 -1.37
CA ASP A 79 0.85 8.34 -2.54
C ASP A 79 0.82 7.20 -3.57
N LEU A 80 0.88 5.95 -3.11
CA LEU A 80 0.72 4.78 -3.97
C LEU A 80 -0.64 4.78 -4.67
N ILE A 81 -1.72 4.94 -3.91
CA ILE A 81 -3.09 5.00 -4.44
C ILE A 81 -3.22 6.15 -5.45
N SER A 82 -2.71 7.34 -5.10
CA SER A 82 -2.70 8.51 -5.98
C SER A 82 -1.90 8.29 -7.26
N SER A 83 -0.77 7.57 -7.18
CA SER A 83 0.05 7.28 -8.37
C SER A 83 -0.66 6.36 -9.38
N VAL A 84 -1.54 5.47 -8.92
CA VAL A 84 -2.27 4.52 -9.77
C VAL A 84 -3.59 5.10 -10.26
N TYR A 85 -4.37 5.70 -9.36
CA TYR A 85 -5.74 6.15 -9.62
C TYR A 85 -5.89 7.67 -9.73
N GLY A 86 -4.84 8.47 -9.48
CA GLY A 86 -4.93 9.92 -9.47
C GLY A 86 -5.90 10.42 -8.40
N ASN A 87 -6.90 11.21 -8.82
CA ASN A 87 -7.97 11.64 -7.93
C ASN A 87 -8.99 10.52 -7.71
N ILE A 88 -8.78 9.73 -6.64
CA ILE A 88 -9.64 8.61 -6.27
C ILE A 88 -11.10 8.99 -5.98
N ILE A 89 -11.38 10.26 -5.67
CA ILE A 89 -12.73 10.76 -5.39
C ILE A 89 -13.59 10.67 -6.66
N GLU A 90 -12.98 10.90 -7.82
CA GLU A 90 -13.64 10.96 -9.13
C GLU A 90 -13.68 9.60 -9.85
N ILE A 91 -13.26 8.52 -9.19
CA ILE A 91 -13.19 7.18 -9.79
C ILE A 91 -14.56 6.71 -10.32
N THR A 92 -15.65 7.19 -9.74
CA THR A 92 -17.03 6.88 -10.15
C THR A 92 -17.35 7.37 -11.56
N HIS A 93 -16.75 8.48 -11.99
CA HIS A 93 -16.93 9.08 -13.31
C HIS A 93 -16.05 8.44 -14.39
N GLN A 94 -15.08 7.61 -14.01
CA GLN A 94 -14.18 6.96 -14.95
C GLN A 94 -14.86 5.82 -15.71
N THR A 95 -14.38 5.55 -16.93
CA THR A 95 -14.88 4.44 -17.75
C THR A 95 -14.45 3.09 -17.18
N ALA A 96 -15.19 2.04 -17.52
CA ALA A 96 -14.84 0.68 -17.12
C ALA A 96 -13.43 0.28 -17.62
N SER A 97 -13.08 0.63 -18.86
CA SER A 97 -11.75 0.37 -19.42
C SER A 97 -10.62 1.03 -18.61
N TRP A 98 -10.80 2.28 -18.20
CA TRP A 98 -9.82 3.00 -17.38
C TRP A 98 -9.55 2.30 -16.04
N LEU A 99 -10.61 1.74 -15.42
CA LEU A 99 -10.50 0.98 -14.18
C LEU A 99 -9.80 -0.37 -14.38
N TYR A 100 -10.04 -1.04 -15.50
CA TYR A 100 -9.50 -2.37 -15.77
C TYR A 100 -8.00 -2.37 -16.05
N GLU A 101 -7.44 -1.27 -16.55
CA GLU A 101 -6.00 -1.13 -16.80
C GLU A 101 -5.17 -0.86 -15.54
N ARG A 102 -5.82 -0.70 -14.37
CA ARG A 102 -5.18 -0.30 -13.12
C ARG A 102 -5.41 -1.35 -12.03
N THR A 103 -4.35 -1.74 -11.33
CA THR A 103 -4.44 -2.67 -10.22
C THR A 103 -3.30 -2.43 -9.24
N ILE A 104 -3.58 -2.60 -7.94
CA ILE A 104 -2.57 -2.65 -6.90
C ILE A 104 -2.50 -4.09 -6.40
N LEU A 105 -1.33 -4.69 -6.53
CA LEU A 105 -1.09 -6.07 -6.09
C LEU A 105 -0.41 -6.06 -4.73
N GLY A 106 -1.02 -6.74 -3.76
CA GLY A 106 -0.41 -7.03 -2.47
C GLY A 106 0.24 -8.41 -2.48
N LEU A 107 1.29 -8.59 -1.68
CA LEU A 107 1.92 -9.91 -1.46
C LEU A 107 0.99 -10.88 -0.71
N ARG A 108 0.09 -10.35 0.12
CA ARG A 108 -0.82 -11.11 0.99
C ARG A 108 -2.25 -10.59 0.85
N ASN A 109 -3.23 -11.47 1.04
CA ASN A 109 -4.65 -11.13 0.90
C ASN A 109 -5.11 -10.10 1.93
N ASP A 110 -4.63 -10.13 3.17
CA ASP A 110 -4.96 -9.14 4.20
C ASP A 110 -4.46 -7.73 3.83
N GLN A 111 -3.29 -7.62 3.20
CA GLN A 111 -2.77 -6.36 2.68
C GLN A 111 -3.66 -5.86 1.54
N ALA A 112 -4.08 -6.74 0.62
CA ALA A 112 -5.03 -6.40 -0.43
C ALA A 112 -6.38 -5.92 0.15
N VAL A 113 -6.89 -6.56 1.21
CA VAL A 113 -8.11 -6.15 1.91
C VAL A 113 -7.94 -4.77 2.55
N ALA A 114 -6.80 -4.49 3.20
CA ALA A 114 -6.52 -3.19 3.80
C ALA A 114 -6.46 -2.07 2.75
N ILE A 115 -5.79 -2.32 1.62
CA ILE A 115 -5.71 -1.38 0.49
C ILE A 115 -7.09 -1.14 -0.12
N ASN A 116 -7.86 -2.22 -0.39
CA ASN A 116 -9.21 -2.11 -0.93
C ASN A 116 -10.15 -1.33 -0.02
N SER A 117 -10.04 -1.53 1.30
CA SER A 117 -10.82 -0.81 2.30
C SER A 117 -10.46 0.68 2.32
N GLU A 118 -9.18 1.01 2.23
CA GLU A 118 -8.71 2.41 2.19
C GLU A 118 -9.11 3.12 0.90
N ILE A 119 -9.08 2.43 -0.24
CA ILE A 119 -9.61 2.93 -1.51
C ILE A 119 -11.10 3.21 -1.36
N LEU A 120 -11.89 2.22 -0.92
CA LEU A 120 -13.34 2.33 -0.76
C LEU A 120 -13.74 3.49 0.16
N ARG A 121 -12.95 3.78 1.20
CA ARG A 121 -13.18 4.90 2.13
C ARG A 121 -13.16 6.26 1.41
N HIS A 122 -12.28 6.43 0.43
CA HIS A 122 -12.11 7.70 -0.28
C HIS A 122 -13.00 7.87 -1.51
N VAL A 123 -13.52 6.79 -2.07
CA VAL A 123 -14.45 6.86 -3.20
C VAL A 123 -15.73 7.61 -2.81
N HIS A 124 -16.18 8.54 -3.65
CA HIS A 124 -17.42 9.26 -3.42
C HIS A 124 -18.65 8.35 -3.52
N GLY A 125 -19.72 8.69 -2.80
CA GLY A 125 -20.99 7.95 -2.83
C GLY A 125 -21.30 7.17 -1.55
N GLU A 126 -22.56 6.76 -1.43
CA GLU A 126 -23.08 6.01 -0.29
C GLU A 126 -22.52 4.59 -0.26
N SER A 127 -22.06 4.18 0.92
CA SER A 127 -21.56 2.82 1.16
C SER A 127 -22.69 1.92 1.60
N PHE A 128 -22.98 0.89 0.81
CA PHE A 128 -23.94 -0.14 1.13
C PHE A 128 -23.22 -1.36 1.66
N LYS A 129 -23.66 -1.86 2.82
CA LYS A 129 -23.10 -3.03 3.48
C LYS A 129 -24.03 -4.21 3.29
N TYR A 130 -23.46 -5.28 2.78
CA TYR A 130 -24.10 -6.59 2.66
C TYR A 130 -23.45 -7.53 3.66
N THR A 131 -24.30 -8.29 4.36
CA THR A 131 -23.89 -9.29 5.34
C THR A 131 -24.30 -10.66 4.81
N SER A 132 -23.42 -11.66 4.86
CA SER A 132 -23.80 -13.03 4.50
C SER A 132 -24.76 -13.61 5.53
N ILE A 133 -25.57 -14.57 5.06
CA ILE A 133 -26.42 -15.40 5.91
C ILE A 133 -25.79 -16.79 5.87
N ASP A 134 -25.10 -17.14 6.95
CA ASP A 134 -24.41 -18.42 7.08
C ASP A 134 -25.23 -19.32 7.99
N THR A 135 -25.62 -20.49 7.48
CA THR A 135 -26.41 -21.49 8.20
C THR A 135 -25.80 -22.87 8.03
N VAL A 136 -25.83 -23.68 9.09
CA VAL A 136 -25.54 -25.11 9.02
C VAL A 136 -26.73 -25.87 8.45
N ILE A 137 -26.47 -27.00 7.78
CA ILE A 137 -27.51 -27.84 7.19
C ILE A 137 -28.10 -28.79 8.24
N GLU A 138 -27.24 -29.33 9.11
CA GLU A 138 -27.62 -30.28 10.17
C GLU A 138 -27.77 -29.54 11.51
N GLU A 139 -28.83 -29.83 12.26
CA GLU A 139 -29.12 -29.18 13.55
C GLU A 139 -28.07 -29.53 14.62
N ASP A 140 -27.51 -30.75 14.58
CA ASP A 140 -26.47 -31.21 15.52
C ASP A 140 -25.16 -30.39 15.37
N ASP A 141 -24.90 -29.87 14.18
CA ASP A 141 -23.72 -29.06 13.87
C ASP A 141 -23.86 -27.60 14.30
N ALA A 142 -25.07 -27.13 14.61
CA ALA A 142 -25.31 -25.76 15.08
C ALA A 142 -24.59 -25.47 16.42
N THR A 143 -24.38 -26.52 17.23
CA THR A 143 -23.62 -26.42 18.49
C THR A 143 -22.11 -26.43 18.26
N ASN A 144 -21.65 -27.11 17.20
CA ASN A 144 -20.23 -27.25 16.85
C ASN A 144 -19.69 -26.03 16.09
N TYR A 145 -20.55 -25.35 15.32
CA TYR A 145 -20.17 -24.21 14.47
C TYR A 145 -21.03 -22.99 14.81
N PRO A 146 -20.67 -22.26 15.89
CA PRO A 146 -21.41 -21.05 16.25
C PRO A 146 -21.32 -20.01 15.14
N LEU A 147 -22.32 -19.13 15.07
CA LEU A 147 -22.42 -18.13 14.01
C LEU A 147 -21.19 -17.20 13.96
N GLU A 148 -20.60 -16.89 15.12
CA GLU A 148 -19.37 -16.10 15.22
C GLU A 148 -18.19 -16.78 14.52
N PHE A 149 -18.12 -18.12 14.61
CA PHE A 149 -17.11 -18.90 13.91
C PHE A 149 -17.35 -18.85 12.40
N LEU A 150 -18.59 -19.09 11.94
CA LEU A 150 -18.95 -19.03 10.52
C LEU A 150 -18.64 -17.66 9.91
N ASN A 151 -19.02 -16.58 10.60
CA ASN A 151 -18.78 -15.20 10.19
C ASN A 151 -17.28 -14.83 10.14
N SER A 152 -16.41 -15.61 10.78
CA SER A 152 -14.96 -15.41 10.80
C SER A 152 -14.23 -16.15 9.67
N ILE A 153 -14.91 -17.04 8.94
CA ILE A 153 -14.30 -17.83 7.87
C ILE A 153 -13.92 -16.90 6.71
N SER A 154 -12.65 -16.96 6.33
CA SER A 154 -12.10 -16.24 5.17
C SER A 154 -11.26 -17.21 4.35
N THR A 155 -11.91 -17.86 3.38
CA THR A 155 -11.27 -18.83 2.48
C THR A 155 -11.20 -18.28 1.05
N PRO A 156 -10.16 -18.64 0.28
CA PRO A 156 -10.09 -18.27 -1.14
C PRO A 156 -11.33 -18.75 -1.90
N GLY A 157 -11.93 -17.86 -2.69
CA GLY A 157 -13.12 -18.18 -3.50
C GLY A 157 -14.46 -17.95 -2.79
N LEU A 158 -14.47 -17.70 -1.48
CA LEU A 158 -15.67 -17.21 -0.78
C LEU A 158 -15.59 -15.71 -0.52
N PRO A 159 -16.71 -14.97 -0.71
CA PRO A 159 -16.79 -13.60 -0.26
C PRO A 159 -16.67 -13.51 1.27
N ALA A 160 -16.14 -12.40 1.78
CA ALA A 160 -16.15 -12.13 3.21
C ALA A 160 -17.58 -11.99 3.73
N HIS A 161 -17.82 -12.35 5.00
CA HIS A 161 -19.12 -12.21 5.66
C HIS A 161 -19.71 -10.79 5.56
N LYS A 162 -18.85 -9.76 5.52
CA LYS A 162 -19.26 -8.37 5.32
C LYS A 162 -18.59 -7.80 4.08
N ILE A 163 -19.40 -7.37 3.12
CA ILE A 163 -18.95 -6.67 1.92
C ILE A 163 -19.55 -5.28 1.91
N ALA A 164 -18.68 -4.28 1.71
CA ALA A 164 -19.11 -2.90 1.49
C ALA A 164 -18.92 -2.53 0.02
N LEU A 165 -19.96 -1.98 -0.61
CA LEU A 165 -19.97 -1.56 -2.00
C LEU A 165 -20.37 -0.08 -2.11
N LYS A 166 -19.86 0.58 -3.15
CA LYS A 166 -20.29 1.92 -3.57
C LYS A 166 -20.54 1.90 -5.07
N VAL A 167 -21.50 2.69 -5.53
CA VAL A 167 -21.74 2.90 -6.96
C VAL A 167 -20.47 3.46 -7.60
N GLY A 168 -20.14 2.95 -8.78
CA GLY A 168 -18.97 3.32 -9.56
C GLY A 168 -17.71 2.50 -9.29
N ASN A 169 -17.67 1.70 -8.22
CA ASN A 169 -16.49 0.92 -7.89
C ASN A 169 -16.30 -0.35 -8.74
N PRO A 170 -15.04 -0.70 -9.05
CA PRO A 170 -14.72 -1.98 -9.66
C PRO A 170 -14.86 -3.13 -8.64
N ILE A 171 -15.42 -4.26 -9.07
CA ILE A 171 -15.52 -5.51 -8.33
C ILE A 171 -15.03 -6.67 -9.19
N ILE A 172 -14.72 -7.82 -8.57
CA ILE A 172 -14.29 -9.04 -9.25
C ILE A 172 -15.25 -10.17 -8.89
N LEU A 173 -15.65 -10.96 -9.89
CA LEU A 173 -16.42 -12.19 -9.66
C LEU A 173 -15.54 -13.27 -9.04
N LEU A 174 -15.96 -13.82 -7.89
CA LEU A 174 -15.28 -14.94 -7.23
C LEU A 174 -15.83 -16.30 -7.65
N ARG A 175 -17.00 -16.33 -8.32
CA ARG A 175 -17.69 -17.55 -8.78
C ARG A 175 -18.24 -17.38 -10.19
N ASN A 176 -18.35 -18.49 -10.90
CA ASN A 176 -18.93 -18.54 -12.24
C ASN A 176 -20.43 -18.29 -12.14
N LEU A 177 -20.93 -17.32 -12.91
CA LEU A 177 -22.36 -17.01 -13.00
C LEU A 177 -22.96 -17.46 -14.33
N CYS A 178 -22.26 -17.19 -15.43
CA CYS A 178 -22.71 -17.55 -16.77
C CYS A 178 -21.51 -17.79 -17.70
N PRO A 179 -20.88 -18.98 -17.63
CA PRO A 179 -19.80 -19.34 -18.55
C PRO A 179 -20.28 -19.36 -20.02
N PRO A 180 -19.44 -18.92 -20.99
CA PRO A 180 -18.06 -18.45 -20.83
C PRO A 180 -17.94 -16.92 -20.60
N LYS A 181 -19.06 -16.19 -20.45
CA LYS A 181 -19.06 -14.72 -20.44
C LYS A 181 -18.80 -14.11 -19.06
N LEU A 182 -19.37 -14.70 -18.01
CA LEU A 182 -19.27 -14.24 -16.62
C LEU A 182 -18.70 -15.38 -15.77
N CYS A 183 -17.38 -15.45 -15.78
CA CYS A 183 -16.60 -16.44 -15.05
C CYS A 183 -15.90 -15.81 -13.84
N ASN A 184 -15.27 -16.64 -13.02
CA ASN A 184 -14.32 -16.19 -12.00
C ASN A 184 -13.33 -15.18 -12.60
N GLU A 185 -12.92 -14.22 -11.79
CA GLU A 185 -11.97 -13.15 -12.12
C GLU A 185 -12.49 -12.09 -13.11
N THR A 186 -13.72 -12.22 -13.59
CA THR A 186 -14.35 -11.17 -14.42
C THR A 186 -14.50 -9.88 -13.61
N ARG A 187 -13.96 -8.77 -14.14
CA ARG A 187 -14.02 -7.45 -13.52
C ARG A 187 -15.29 -6.71 -13.95
N LEU A 188 -16.05 -6.19 -13.00
CA LEU A 188 -17.31 -5.48 -13.23
C LEU A 188 -17.27 -4.10 -12.57
N LYS A 189 -18.10 -3.16 -13.05
CA LYS A 189 -18.34 -1.86 -12.40
C LYS A 189 -19.73 -1.86 -11.79
N VAL A 190 -19.85 -1.43 -10.53
CA VAL A 190 -21.15 -1.27 -9.88
C VAL A 190 -21.85 -0.06 -10.49
N ASN A 191 -22.96 -0.28 -11.19
CA ASN A 191 -23.74 0.82 -11.77
C ASN A 191 -24.87 1.29 -10.85
N ASP A 192 -25.45 0.36 -10.10
CA ASP A 192 -26.54 0.63 -9.16
C ASP A 192 -26.52 -0.42 -8.04
N ILE A 193 -27.10 -0.08 -6.89
CA ILE A 193 -27.15 -0.91 -5.70
C ILE A 193 -28.59 -0.97 -5.20
N LEU A 194 -29.18 -2.17 -5.25
CA LEU A 194 -30.54 -2.40 -4.79
C LEU A 194 -30.58 -2.70 -3.28
N LEU A 195 -31.60 -2.19 -2.60
CA LEU A 195 -31.80 -2.28 -1.15
C LEU A 195 -32.10 -3.69 -0.60
N GLN A 196 -32.03 -4.75 -1.41
CA GLN A 196 -32.14 -6.12 -0.88
C GLN A 196 -30.87 -6.45 -0.10
N LYS A 197 -30.91 -6.40 1.23
CA LYS A 197 -29.75 -6.39 2.13
C LYS A 197 -29.05 -7.76 2.31
N GLU A 198 -29.35 -8.74 1.46
CA GLU A 198 -29.02 -10.13 1.71
C GLU A 198 -28.27 -10.74 0.53
N ILE A 199 -27.12 -11.35 0.81
CA ILE A 199 -26.38 -12.16 -0.16
C ILE A 199 -26.45 -13.61 0.32
N ALA A 200 -27.19 -14.45 -0.40
CA ALA A 200 -27.21 -15.88 -0.15
C ALA A 200 -25.97 -16.55 -0.76
N THR A 201 -25.00 -16.87 0.09
CA THR A 201 -23.87 -17.75 -0.25
C THR A 201 -24.30 -19.20 -0.11
N LYS A 202 -24.99 -19.74 -1.12
CA LYS A 202 -25.25 -21.18 -1.17
C LYS A 202 -23.95 -21.91 -1.52
N CYS A 203 -23.32 -22.52 -0.53
CA CYS A 203 -22.29 -23.53 -0.75
C CYS A 203 -22.99 -24.80 -1.27
N HIS A 204 -22.48 -25.37 -2.36
CA HIS A 204 -22.89 -26.68 -2.86
C HIS A 204 -21.96 -27.76 -2.33
#